data_AF-A0A090N4N6-F1
#
_entry.id   AF-A0A090N4N6-F1
#
_cell.length_a   1.000
_cell.length_b   1.000
_cell.length_c   1.000
_cell.angle_alpha   90.00
_cell.angle_beta   90.00
_cell.angle_gamma   90.00
#
_symmetry.space_group_name_H-M   'P 1'
#
loop_
_entity.id
_entity.type
_entity.pdbx_description
1 polymer ?
#
loop_
_entity_poly.entity_id
_entity_poly.type
_entity_poly.pdbx_seq_one_letter_code
_entity_poly.pdbx_strand_id
1 'polypeptide(L)'
;MIDLVRYDMDVLPSTYYSDRRPFVMQTVVADDDTEFGLGPEKPAPRFVHKLVVWLLAKIGPKGKEFGIYSLEYYTIRNSLCVNRVCGVERVSEHIPE
;
A
#
# COMPACT_ATOMS: atom_id res chain seq x y z
N MET A 1 6.25 -22.28 17.20
CA MET A 1 7.55 -21.73 16.74
C MET A 1 7.93 -20.49 17.53
N ILE A 2 7.08 -19.45 17.57
CA ILE A 2 7.41 -18.19 18.27
C ILE A 2 7.59 -18.36 19.80
N ASP A 3 6.89 -19.31 20.42
CA ASP A 3 6.97 -19.53 21.87
C ASP A 3 8.35 -20.01 22.35
N LEU A 4 9.15 -20.64 21.47
CA LEU A 4 10.48 -21.15 21.80
C LEU A 4 11.48 -20.02 22.13
N VAL A 5 11.30 -18.85 21.51
CA VAL A 5 12.21 -17.69 21.60
C VAL A 5 11.56 -16.52 22.33
N ARG A 6 10.36 -16.71 22.90
CA ARG A 6 9.56 -15.63 23.48
C ARG A 6 10.22 -14.95 24.68
N TYR A 7 11.05 -15.69 25.42
CA TYR A 7 11.82 -15.16 26.55
C TYR A 7 12.98 -14.25 26.12
N ASP A 8 13.41 -14.33 24.85
CA ASP A 8 14.47 -13.51 24.28
C ASP A 8 13.93 -12.28 23.52
N MET A 9 12.62 -12.00 23.62
CA MET A 9 11.96 -10.93 22.87
C MET A 9 11.01 -10.11 23.73
N ASP A 10 11.02 -8.79 23.50
CA ASP A 10 9.98 -7.89 24.01
C ASP A 10 8.76 -7.90 23.09
N VAL A 11 7.70 -8.58 23.51
CA VAL A 11 6.44 -8.65 22.75
C VAL A 11 5.56 -7.46 23.08
N LEU A 12 5.51 -6.49 22.18
CA LEU A 12 4.66 -5.31 22.28
C LEU A 12 3.31 -5.52 21.54
N PRO A 13 2.20 -4.94 22.04
CA PRO A 13 0.92 -5.00 21.36
C PRO A 13 0.97 -4.21 20.03
N SER A 14 0.23 -4.69 19.03
CA SER A 14 0.10 -3.99 17.77
C SER A 14 -0.72 -2.71 17.91
N THR A 15 -0.33 -1.66 17.20
CA THR A 15 -1.06 -0.39 17.13
C THR A 15 -1.92 -0.29 15.86
N TYR A 16 -2.98 0.51 15.92
CA TYR A 16 -3.89 0.81 14.82
C TYR A 16 -4.17 2.31 14.82
N TYR A 17 -3.92 3.02 13.72
CA TYR A 17 -4.07 4.47 13.67
C TYR A 17 -4.30 4.99 12.25
N SER A 18 -5.21 5.96 12.14
CA SER A 18 -5.62 6.67 10.91
C SER A 18 -6.35 5.79 9.89
N ASP A 19 -7.13 6.42 9.03
CA ASP A 19 -7.89 5.76 7.95
C ASP A 19 -6.98 5.56 6.72
N ARG A 20 -6.81 4.31 6.31
CA ARG A 20 -6.00 3.95 5.14
C ARG A 20 -6.68 4.20 3.79
N ARG A 21 -8.02 4.19 3.73
CA ARG A 21 -8.79 4.20 2.48
C ARG A 21 -8.41 5.32 1.51
N PRO A 22 -8.26 6.59 1.93
CA PRO A 22 -7.85 7.65 1.01
C PRO A 22 -6.44 7.41 0.43
N PHE A 23 -5.53 6.86 1.24
CA PHE A 23 -4.18 6.54 0.80
C PHE A 23 -4.18 5.39 -0.22
N VAL A 24 -4.97 4.33 0.02
CA VAL A 24 -5.12 3.21 -0.91
C VAL A 24 -5.59 3.73 -2.28
N MET A 25 -6.72 4.44 -2.31
CA MET A 25 -7.30 4.91 -3.57
C MET A 25 -6.37 5.87 -4.31
N GLN A 26 -5.75 6.80 -3.60
CA GLN A 26 -4.81 7.73 -4.21
C GLN A 26 -3.57 7.02 -4.77
N THR A 27 -3.06 6.01 -4.07
CA THR A 27 -1.89 5.24 -4.53
C THR A 27 -2.22 4.42 -5.76
N VAL A 28 -3.40 3.77 -5.79
CA VAL A 28 -3.86 3.01 -6.95
C VAL A 28 -3.95 3.91 -8.18
N VAL A 29 -4.61 5.07 -8.08
CA VAL A 29 -4.75 6.00 -9.21
C VAL A 29 -3.38 6.51 -9.69
N ALA A 30 -2.51 6.94 -8.77
CA ALA A 30 -1.20 7.48 -9.14
C ALA A 30 -0.29 6.42 -9.80
N ASP A 31 -0.36 5.18 -9.33
CA ASP A 31 0.41 4.07 -9.91
C ASP A 31 -0.15 3.67 -11.28
N ASP A 32 -1.48 3.67 -11.44
CA ASP A 32 -2.17 3.43 -12.70
C ASP A 32 -1.79 4.47 -13.78
N ASP A 33 -1.85 5.75 -13.42
CA ASP A 33 -1.41 6.85 -14.29
C ASP A 33 0.05 6.68 -14.70
N THR A 34 0.90 6.19 -13.78
CA THR A 34 2.31 5.92 -14.06
C THR A 34 2.49 4.76 -15.04
N GLU A 35 1.69 3.69 -14.93
CA GLU A 35 1.68 2.56 -15.87
C GLU A 35 1.36 3.03 -17.31
N PHE A 36 0.49 4.03 -17.47
CA PHE A 36 0.15 4.62 -18.77
C PHE A 36 1.04 5.80 -19.21
N GLY A 37 2.08 6.13 -18.44
CA GLY A 37 2.99 7.24 -18.75
C GLY A 37 2.37 8.64 -18.57
N LEU A 38 1.26 8.74 -17.84
CA LEU A 38 0.60 10.00 -17.46
C LEU A 38 1.19 10.61 -16.17
N GLY A 39 2.15 9.94 -15.56
CA GLY A 39 2.87 10.42 -14.39
C GLY A 39 3.77 11.64 -14.67
N PRO A 40 4.24 12.32 -13.62
CA PRO A 40 5.12 13.48 -13.77
C PRO A 40 6.44 13.11 -14.45
N GLU A 41 6.82 13.84 -15.51
CA GLU A 41 8.06 13.59 -16.27
C GLU A 41 9.34 13.66 -15.41
N LYS A 42 9.31 14.44 -14.33
CA LYS A 42 10.44 14.61 -13.42
C LYS A 42 10.00 14.38 -11.98
N PRO A 43 10.82 13.65 -11.18
CA PRO A 43 10.53 13.46 -9.78
C PRO A 43 10.58 14.79 -9.02
N ALA A 44 9.85 14.85 -7.90
CA ALA A 44 9.85 16.03 -7.05
C ALA A 44 11.28 16.37 -6.56
N PRO A 45 11.65 17.67 -6.50
CA PRO A 45 12.92 18.08 -5.91
C PRO A 45 13.09 17.56 -4.48
N ARG A 46 14.34 17.29 -4.06
CA ARG A 46 14.65 16.68 -2.76
C ARG A 46 14.01 17.40 -1.57
N PHE A 47 13.91 18.73 -1.59
CA PHE A 47 13.30 19.48 -0.50
C PHE A 47 11.78 19.28 -0.42
N VAL A 48 11.09 19.22 -1.57
CA VAL A 48 9.65 18.94 -1.64
C VAL A 48 9.38 17.52 -1.16
N HIS A 49 10.17 16.56 -1.65
CA HIS A 49 10.07 15.16 -1.23
C HIS A 49 10.18 15.02 0.30
N LYS A 50 11.18 15.66 0.92
CA LYS A 50 11.34 15.64 2.38
C LYS A 50 10.14 16.21 3.12
N LEU A 51 9.56 17.31 2.62
CA LEU A 51 8.37 17.93 3.22
C LEU A 51 7.15 17.01 3.13
N VAL A 52 6.93 16.40 1.96
CA VAL A 52 5.84 15.44 1.73
C VAL A 52 6.00 14.22 2.63
N VAL A 53 7.20 13.63 2.70
CA VAL A 53 7.48 12.49 3.59
C VAL A 53 7.22 12.85 5.05
N TRP A 54 7.67 14.02 5.49
CA TRP A 54 7.43 14.49 6.85
C TRP A 54 5.94 14.64 7.17
N LEU A 55 5.15 15.16 6.22
CA LEU A 55 3.71 15.32 6.37
C LEU A 55 3.02 13.95 6.45
N LEU A 56 3.31 13.06 5.47
CA LEU A 56 2.75 11.72 5.40
C LEU A 56 3.11 10.87 6.62
N ALA A 57 4.32 11.01 7.17
CA ALA A 57 4.72 10.33 8.40
C ALA A 57 3.90 10.78 9.63
N LYS A 58 3.32 11.98 9.60
CA LYS A 58 2.45 12.49 10.67
C LYS A 58 1.01 12.03 10.52
N ILE A 59 0.44 12.15 9.32
CA ILE A 59 -1.01 11.95 9.07
C ILE A 59 -1.36 10.56 8.54
N GLY A 60 -0.39 9.85 7.96
CA GLY A 60 -0.59 8.57 7.29
C GLY A 60 -0.95 7.43 8.23
N PRO A 61 -1.40 6.29 7.66
CA PRO A 61 -1.72 5.10 8.42
C PRO A 61 -0.48 4.58 9.16
N LYS A 62 -0.66 4.06 10.38
CA LYS A 62 0.44 3.53 11.21
C LYS A 62 0.12 2.15 11.78
N GLY A 63 1.17 1.40 12.08
CA GLY A 63 1.04 0.06 12.64
C GLY A 63 0.31 -0.87 11.67
N LYS A 64 -0.70 -1.58 12.17
CA LYS A 64 -1.50 -2.51 11.36
C LYS A 64 -2.21 -1.83 10.19
N GLU A 65 -2.67 -0.59 10.34
CA GLU A 65 -3.33 0.13 9.24
C GLU A 65 -2.41 0.34 8.05
N PHE A 66 -1.12 0.60 8.28
CA PHE A 66 -0.15 0.71 7.19
C PHE A 66 0.08 -0.64 6.51
N GLY A 67 0.08 -1.73 7.27
CA GLY A 67 0.14 -3.09 6.73
C GLY A 67 -1.06 -3.40 5.84
N ILE A 68 -2.28 -3.07 6.29
CA ILE A 68 -3.51 -3.31 5.52
C ILE A 68 -3.56 -2.38 4.31
N TYR A 69 -3.15 -1.10 4.44
CA TYR A 69 -2.97 -0.18 3.32
C TYR A 69 -2.14 -0.82 2.19
N SER A 70 -0.98 -1.37 2.55
CA SER A 70 -0.07 -2.00 1.59
C SER A 70 -0.73 -3.20 0.93
N LEU A 71 -1.37 -4.07 1.72
CA LEU A 71 -2.09 -5.25 1.21
C LEU A 71 -3.21 -4.85 0.24
N GLU A 72 -4.09 -3.92 0.63
CA GLU A 72 -5.20 -3.48 -0.21
C GLU A 72 -4.73 -2.83 -1.52
N TYR A 73 -3.72 -1.96 -1.46
CA TYR A 73 -3.12 -1.36 -2.65
C TYR A 73 -2.60 -2.43 -3.62
N TYR A 74 -1.78 -3.37 -3.13
CA TYR A 74 -1.20 -4.42 -3.97
C TYR A 74 -2.26 -5.36 -4.54
N THR A 75 -3.26 -5.72 -3.74
CA THR A 75 -4.38 -6.55 -4.21
C THR A 75 -5.12 -5.84 -5.33
N ILE A 76 -5.56 -4.59 -5.14
CA ILE A 76 -6.31 -3.85 -6.16
C ILE A 76 -5.49 -3.68 -7.45
N ARG A 77 -4.23 -3.26 -7.33
CA ARG A 77 -3.34 -3.08 -8.49
C ARG A 77 -3.19 -4.38 -9.27
N ASN A 78 -2.93 -5.48 -8.59
CA ASN A 78 -2.76 -6.77 -9.25
C ASN A 78 -4.08 -7.23 -9.89
N SER A 79 -5.23 -7.01 -9.23
CA SER A 79 -6.55 -7.28 -9.81
C SER A 79 -6.79 -6.51 -11.10
N LEU A 80 -6.39 -5.22 -11.16
CA LEU A 80 -6.48 -4.41 -12.38
C LEU A 80 -5.60 -4.98 -13.50
N CYS A 81 -4.36 -5.35 -13.18
CA CYS A 81 -3.44 -5.97 -14.14
C CYS A 81 -3.99 -7.28 -14.71
N VAL A 82 -4.47 -8.19 -13.84
CA VAL A 82 -5.08 -9.46 -14.26
C VAL A 82 -6.31 -9.21 -15.12
N ASN A 83 -7.17 -8.26 -14.75
CA ASN A 83 -8.35 -7.94 -15.54
C ASN A 83 -7.98 -7.46 -16.96
N ARG A 84 -6.99 -6.56 -17.06
CA ARG A 84 -6.52 -6.02 -18.35
C ARG A 84 -5.85 -7.06 -19.24
N VAL A 85 -5.02 -7.94 -18.67
CA VAL A 85 -4.18 -8.89 -19.43
C VAL A 85 -4.88 -10.22 -19.66
N CYS A 86 -5.62 -10.72 -18.67
CA CYS A 86 -6.18 -12.06 -18.63
C CYS A 86 -7.70 -12.10 -18.80
N GLY A 87 -8.38 -10.95 -18.75
CA GLY A 87 -9.84 -10.85 -18.85
C GLY A 87 -10.56 -11.13 -17.52
N VAL A 88 -11.82 -10.69 -17.43
CA VAL A 88 -12.63 -10.67 -16.20
C VAL A 88 -12.84 -12.07 -15.60
N GLU A 89 -13.00 -13.11 -16.42
CA GLU A 89 -13.26 -14.48 -15.94
C GLU A 89 -12.11 -15.06 -15.11
N ARG A 90 -10.86 -14.72 -15.46
CA ARG A 90 -9.68 -15.20 -14.73
C ARG A 90 -9.43 -14.44 -13.43
N VAL A 91 -10.03 -13.27 -13.26
CA VAL A 91 -9.92 -12.47 -12.04
C VAL A 91 -10.56 -13.21 -10.87
N SER A 92 -11.75 -13.78 -11.07
CA SER A 92 -12.46 -14.56 -10.04
C SER A 92 -11.77 -15.87 -9.67
N GLU A 93 -10.96 -16.44 -10.57
CA GLU A 93 -10.21 -17.68 -10.29
C GLU A 93 -8.85 -17.39 -9.62
N HIS A 94 -8.28 -16.20 -9.83
CA HIS A 94 -6.94 -15.86 -9.37
C HIS A 94 -6.91 -15.07 -8.05
N ILE A 95 -7.98 -14.34 -7.73
CA ILE A 95 -8.08 -13.58 -6.49
C ILE A 95 -8.79 -14.44 -5.42
N PRO A 96 -8.15 -14.71 -4.28
CA PRO A 96 -8.79 -15.43 -3.18
C PRO A 96 -9.93 -14.62 -2.54
N GLU A 97 -10.94 -15.32 -2.01
CA GLU A 97 -12.10 -14.73 -1.30
C GLU A 97 -11.72 -13.93 -0.04
#